data_AF-A0A7X5IW18-F1
#
_entry.id   AF-A0A7X5IW18-F1
#
_cell.length_a   1.000
_cell.length_b   1.000
_cell.length_c   1.000
_cell.angle_alpha   90.00
_cell.angle_beta   90.00
_cell.angle_gamma   90.00
#
_symmetry.space_group_name_H-M   'P 1'
#
loop_
_entity.id
_entity.type
_entity.pdbx_description
1 polymer ?
#
loop_
_entity_poly.entity_id
_entity_poly.type
_entity_poly.pdbx_seq_one_letter_code
_entity_poly.pdbx_strand_id
1 'polypeptide(L)'
;EETGISHHPRRKPNGTTKADREARKSDDLLKRDFHAGEPLTKCVTDITEIKASDGKLYVSAVFDCFDSSVVGLAMDTNMKAPLCVQTLE
;
A
#
# COMPACT_ATOMS: atom_id res chain seq x y z
N GLU A 1 -4.73 11.91 -22.39
CA GLU A 1 -3.68 11.11 -23.07
C GLU A 1 -3.34 9.93 -22.18
N GLU A 2 -3.66 8.73 -22.63
CA GLU A 2 -3.43 7.49 -21.89
C GLU A 2 -2.01 7.03 -22.20
N THR A 3 -1.08 7.20 -21.26
CA THR A 3 0.31 6.77 -21.40
C THR A 3 0.30 5.24 -21.57
N GLY A 4 0.51 4.75 -22.79
CA GLY A 4 0.47 3.33 -23.19
C GLY A 4 1.56 2.44 -22.56
N ILE A 5 1.73 2.55 -21.24
CA ILE A 5 2.65 1.78 -20.42
C ILE A 5 1.92 0.52 -19.98
N SER A 6 2.13 -0.59 -20.69
CA SER A 6 1.71 -1.91 -20.24
C SER A 6 2.89 -2.62 -19.56
N HIS A 7 2.89 -2.65 -18.23
CA HIS A 7 3.82 -3.49 -17.48
C HIS A 7 3.22 -4.89 -17.32
N HIS A 8 3.87 -5.91 -17.87
CA HIS A 8 3.51 -7.32 -17.68
C HIS A 8 4.46 -7.96 -16.66
N PRO A 9 4.16 -7.88 -15.35
CA PRO A 9 5.04 -8.46 -14.35
C PRO A 9 5.05 -9.98 -14.46
N ARG A 10 6.23 -10.58 -14.71
CA ARG A 10 6.46 -12.01 -14.49
C ARG A 10 6.45 -12.28 -12.98
N ARG A 11 5.26 -12.44 -12.40
CA ARG A 11 5.10 -12.83 -10.99
C ARG A 11 5.43 -14.31 -10.82
N LYS A 12 6.52 -14.61 -10.10
CA LYS A 12 6.68 -15.88 -9.38
C LYS A 12 6.18 -15.62 -7.95
N PRO A 13 5.01 -16.13 -7.54
CA PRO A 13 4.47 -15.84 -6.22
C PRO A 13 5.24 -16.65 -5.18
N ASN A 14 6.35 -16.08 -4.70
CA ASN A 14 6.89 -16.47 -3.41
C ASN A 14 5.97 -15.78 -2.39
N GLY A 15 4.93 -16.47 -1.94
CA GLY A 15 3.88 -15.88 -1.11
C GLY A 15 4.45 -15.20 0.13
N THR A 16 4.27 -13.89 0.25
CA THR A 16 4.67 -13.09 1.41
C THR A 16 3.61 -13.18 2.51
N THR A 17 2.34 -13.19 2.13
CA THR A 17 1.19 -13.25 3.03
C THR A 17 0.66 -14.67 3.13
N LYS A 18 0.59 -15.20 4.36
CA LYS A 18 -0.12 -16.44 4.67
C LYS A 18 -1.48 -16.07 5.26
N ALA A 19 -2.55 -16.50 4.60
CA ALA A 19 -3.90 -16.28 5.11
C ALA A 19 -4.13 -17.10 6.38
N ASP A 20 -4.52 -16.43 7.45
CA ASP A 20 -5.09 -17.09 8.63
C ASP A 20 -6.59 -17.29 8.38
N ARG A 21 -7.02 -18.56 8.35
CA ARG A 21 -8.42 -18.92 8.05
C ARG A 21 -9.36 -18.65 9.21
N GLU A 22 -8.82 -18.57 10.43
CA GLU A 22 -9.60 -18.33 11.65
C GLU A 22 -9.70 -16.83 11.97
N ALA A 23 -8.90 -16.00 11.29
CA ALA A 23 -8.94 -14.56 11.47
C ALA A 23 -10.27 -13.96 10.97
N ARG A 24 -10.90 -13.16 11.83
CA ARG A 24 -12.06 -12.35 11.44
C ARG A 24 -11.64 -11.32 10.39
N LYS A 25 -12.37 -11.27 9.28
CA LYS A 25 -12.21 -10.22 8.26
C LYS A 25 -12.60 -8.86 8.83
N SER A 26 -11.79 -7.85 8.56
CA SER A 26 -12.12 -6.46 8.85
C SER A 26 -13.29 -5.99 7.98
N ASP A 27 -14.06 -5.04 8.51
CA ASP A 27 -15.18 -4.45 7.79
C ASP A 27 -14.66 -3.54 6.65
N ASP A 28 -15.33 -3.56 5.49
CA ASP A 28 -15.03 -2.64 4.39
C ASP A 28 -15.68 -1.27 4.65
N LEU A 29 -14.99 -0.44 5.44
CA LEU A 29 -15.46 0.88 5.83
C LEU A 29 -15.65 1.83 4.64
N LEU A 30 -14.84 1.66 3.58
CA LEU A 30 -14.87 2.51 2.40
C LEU A 30 -15.89 2.04 1.37
N LYS A 31 -16.37 0.79 1.44
CA LYS A 31 -17.25 0.17 0.44
C LYS A 31 -16.69 0.31 -0.98
N ARG A 32 -15.35 0.26 -1.10
CA ARG A 32 -14.58 0.52 -2.33
C ARG A 32 -14.81 1.89 -3.00
N ASP A 33 -15.34 2.87 -2.27
CA ASP A 33 -15.35 4.26 -2.70
C ASP A 33 -14.06 4.94 -2.24
N PHE A 34 -13.15 5.19 -3.17
CA PHE A 34 -11.84 5.82 -2.93
C PHE A 34 -11.79 7.29 -3.34
N HIS A 35 -12.95 7.95 -3.50
CA HIS A 35 -13.01 9.37 -3.79
C HIS A 35 -13.35 10.17 -2.51
N ALA A 36 -12.69 11.29 -2.29
CA ALA A 36 -13.08 12.28 -1.29
C ALA A 36 -13.42 13.62 -1.95
N GLY A 37 -14.41 14.32 -1.40
CA GLY A 37 -14.77 15.68 -1.84
C GLY A 37 -13.91 16.78 -1.20
N GLU A 38 -13.21 16.46 -0.12
CA GLU A 38 -12.34 17.38 0.63
C GLU A 38 -11.03 16.68 1.01
N PRO A 39 -9.88 17.39 0.99
CA PRO A 39 -8.60 16.84 1.40
C PRO A 39 -8.64 16.20 2.80
N LEU A 40 -7.88 15.13 2.98
CA LEU A 40 -7.64 14.45 4.27
C LEU A 40 -8.90 13.88 4.96
N THR A 41 -10.04 13.81 4.29
CA THR A 41 -11.27 13.20 4.85
C THR A 41 -11.33 11.70 4.65
N LYS A 42 -10.60 11.18 3.66
CA LYS A 42 -10.47 9.76 3.36
C LYS A 42 -9.05 9.51 2.89
N CYS A 43 -8.34 8.63 3.61
CA CYS A 43 -6.98 8.24 3.24
C CYS A 43 -6.91 6.72 3.17
N VAL A 44 -6.04 6.22 2.32
CA VAL A 44 -5.70 4.80 2.21
C VAL A 44 -4.20 4.60 2.32
N THR A 45 -3.78 3.41 2.71
CA THR A 45 -2.36 3.06 2.74
C THR A 45 -2.12 1.78 1.94
N ASP A 46 -0.95 1.70 1.33
CA ASP A 46 -0.45 0.49 0.67
C ASP A 46 1.02 0.26 1.01
N ILE A 47 1.45 -1.00 0.95
CA ILE A 47 2.85 -1.39 1.09
C ILE A 47 3.30 -2.08 -0.18
N THR A 48 4.39 -1.57 -0.77
CA THR A 48 4.98 -2.12 -1.98
C THR A 48 6.40 -2.62 -1.73
N GLU A 49 6.75 -3.76 -2.36
CA GLU A 49 8.10 -4.30 -2.38
C GLU A 49 8.85 -3.78 -3.61
N ILE A 50 9.94 -3.06 -3.39
CA ILE A 50 10.88 -2.60 -4.40
C ILE A 50 12.11 -3.52 -4.37
N LYS A 51 12.48 -4.05 -5.54
CA LYS A 51 13.74 -4.80 -5.69
C LYS A 51 14.90 -3.81 -5.81
N ALA A 52 15.87 -3.92 -4.90
CA ALA A 52 17.11 -3.16 -4.92
C ALA A 52 18.30 -4.09 -5.24
N SER A 53 19.49 -3.51 -5.46
CA SER A 53 20.71 -4.24 -5.78
C SER A 53 21.20 -5.14 -4.63
N ASP A 54 20.90 -4.76 -3.40
CA ASP A 54 21.35 -5.37 -2.15
C ASP A 54 20.24 -6.10 -1.39
N GLY A 55 19.03 -6.15 -1.93
CA GLY A 55 17.91 -6.84 -1.31
C GLY A 55 16.56 -6.26 -1.67
N LYS A 56 15.60 -6.44 -0.77
CA LYS A 56 14.25 -5.92 -0.91
C LYS A 56 14.09 -4.71 0.00
N LEU A 57 13.42 -3.69 -0.51
CA LEU A 57 13.00 -2.51 0.24
C LEU A 57 11.47 -2.48 0.22
N TYR A 58 10.86 -2.33 1.38
CA TYR A 58 9.42 -2.16 1.52
C TYR A 58 9.14 -0.69 1.77
N VAL A 59 8.19 -0.16 1.00
CA VAL A 59 7.75 1.23 1.10
C VAL A 59 6.28 1.22 1.45
N SER A 60 5.94 1.89 2.55
CA SER A 60 4.57 2.09 2.99
C SER A 60 4.22 3.56 2.79
N ALA A 61 3.09 3.83 2.15
CA ALA A 61 2.64 5.19 1.85
C ALA A 61 1.17 5.39 2.25
N VAL A 62 0.82 6.59 2.69
CA VAL A 62 -0.57 7.04 2.81
C VAL A 62 -0.90 7.94 1.63
N PHE A 63 -2.01 7.66 0.97
CA PHE A 63 -2.56 8.45 -0.13
C PHE A 63 -3.85 9.14 0.31
N ASP A 64 -3.98 10.43 -0.01
CA ASP A 64 -5.24 11.16 0.10
C ASP A 64 -6.17 10.76 -1.06
N CYS A 65 -7.40 10.34 -0.75
CA CYS A 65 -8.42 10.00 -1.74
C CYS A 65 -9.01 11.23 -2.47
N PHE A 66 -8.62 12.46 -2.09
CA PHE A 66 -9.02 13.68 -2.78
C PHE A 66 -8.24 13.86 -4.09
N ASP A 67 -6.91 13.82 -4.04
CA ASP A 67 -6.01 14.15 -5.16
C ASP A 67 -4.90 13.12 -5.40
N SER A 68 -4.91 11.99 -4.69
CA SER A 68 -3.86 10.96 -4.73
C SER A 68 -2.47 11.45 -4.28
N SER A 69 -2.39 12.56 -3.55
CA SER A 69 -1.13 13.01 -2.94
C SER A 69 -0.64 12.02 -1.88
N VAL A 70 0.68 11.90 -1.76
CA VAL A 70 1.32 11.12 -0.69
C VAL A 70 1.45 12.00 0.54
N VAL A 71 0.75 11.64 1.61
CA VAL A 71 0.68 12.44 2.86
C VAL A 71 1.51 11.83 3.99
N GLY A 72 1.96 10.59 3.83
CA GLY A 72 2.86 9.90 4.76
C GLY A 72 3.66 8.83 4.04
N LEU A 73 4.90 8.59 4.47
CA LEU A 73 5.81 7.64 3.84
C LEU A 73 6.81 7.09 4.87
N ALA A 74 6.98 5.77 4.89
CA ALA A 74 8.06 5.12 5.60
C ALA A 74 8.66 3.98 4.77
N MET A 75 9.91 3.60 5.09
CA MET A 75 10.64 2.55 4.37
C MET A 75 11.37 1.65 5.35
N ASP A 76 11.40 0.34 5.08
CA ASP A 76 12.18 -0.63 5.84
C ASP A 76 12.58 -1.81 4.93
N THR A 77 13.57 -2.59 5.35
CA THR A 77 14.01 -3.82 4.68
C THR A 77 13.10 -5.03 4.98
N ASN A 78 12.01 -4.82 5.74
CA ASN A 78 11.04 -5.86 6.08
C ASN A 78 9.58 -5.35 6.07
N MET A 79 8.64 -6.25 5.78
CA MET A 79 7.19 -5.97 5.73
C MET A 79 6.52 -6.33 7.07
N LYS A 80 6.78 -5.56 8.13
CA LYS A 80 6.16 -5.76 9.45
C LYS A 80 5.31 -4.56 9.87
N ALA A 81 4.41 -4.80 10.83
CA ALA A 81 3.51 -3.78 11.37
C ALA A 81 4.19 -2.46 11.81
N PRO A 82 5.42 -2.44 12.38
CA PRO A 82 6.09 -1.19 12.72
C PRO A 82 6.29 -0.24 11.53
N LEU A 83 6.53 -0.76 10.32
CA LEU A 83 6.63 0.06 9.11
C LEU A 83 5.31 0.82 8.85
N CYS A 84 4.16 0.14 9.02
CA CYS A 84 2.86 0.77 8.85
C CYS A 84 2.60 1.84 9.92
N VAL A 85 2.99 1.58 11.17
CA VAL A 85 2.82 2.53 12.26
C VAL A 85 3.66 3.79 12.01
N GLN A 86 4.92 3.64 11.61
CA GLN A 86 5.81 4.74 11.24
C GLN A 86 5.28 5.58 10.07
N THR A 87 4.48 4.99 9.18
CA THR A 87 3.89 5.71 8.05
C THR A 87 2.79 6.70 8.47
N LEU A 88 2.25 6.53 9.69
CA LEU A 88 1.19 7.37 10.25
C LEU A 88 1.72 8.46 11.20
N GLU A 89 3.02 8.45 11.51
CA GLU A 89 3.71 9.47 12.31
C GLU A 89 4.05 10.70 11.46
#